data_AF-A0A5B8XP88-F1
#
_entry.id   AF-A0A5B8XP88-F1
#
_cell.length_a   1.000
_cell.length_b   1.000
_cell.length_c   1.000
_cell.angle_alpha   90.00
_cell.angle_beta   90.00
_cell.angle_gamma   90.00
#
_symmetry.space_group_name_H-M   'P 1'
#
loop_
_entity.id
_entity.type
_entity.pdbx_description
1 polymer ?
#
loop_
_entity_poly.entity_id
_entity_poly.type
_entity_poly.pdbx_seq_one_letter_code
_entity_poly.pdbx_strand_id
1 'polypeptide(L)'
;MKLRTNISDLGLLRPLILTRGRLSTSTLIVTGIAVGGGLAAAVYILDHSTNVVLNLGLITITMMCVIVASYLQAVLVGEFTFTGDWRMQVLLGESEAGSPSVKNHGAEFTIILILAMIANLGLIELGSGGFFDRYHNEGFFEVRLRSQDAEERFRALEDLRDPMNYELWERPRVKELILHHLEDEDTKTAETAVWLVGHLGILEGREPLYKMIQNLHPASAEALHSLGKLGIHDESRELLEEVASQSDDYRIPALRGLALMASPLSYDEVLKLVRHQNEDVRIHALWALRAIGDKAGRELIHVRLKTDPSERERCALLDALKFLATKDDINWARMNFADTPKNQKCTPLIWEERNEKQHYVTFSDTVRTKFVKIVANVDSKSHQDWFQRLVNDKQEEENIRQVANEVLKMLRGEN
;
A
#
# COMPACT_ATOMS: atom_id res chain seq x y z
N MET A 1 24.48 46.13 -21.86
CA MET A 1 24.97 45.77 -20.51
C MET A 1 25.83 44.52 -20.66
N LYS A 2 27.16 44.67 -20.73
CA LYS A 2 28.09 43.52 -20.79
C LYS A 2 28.07 42.89 -19.40
N LEU A 3 27.48 41.71 -19.25
CA LEU A 3 27.72 40.87 -18.08
C LEU A 3 29.20 40.46 -18.12
N ARG A 4 30.08 41.32 -17.62
CA ARG A 4 31.39 40.91 -17.11
C ARG A 4 31.12 40.28 -15.74
N THR A 5 30.64 39.04 -15.73
CA THR A 5 30.82 38.21 -14.54
C THR A 5 32.31 37.92 -14.49
N ASN A 6 33.04 38.75 -13.76
CA ASN A 6 34.45 38.56 -13.50
C ASN A 6 34.57 37.35 -12.55
N ILE A 7 34.45 36.14 -13.09
CA ILE A 7 34.63 34.89 -12.33
C ILE A 7 36.03 34.84 -11.69
N SER A 8 36.98 35.68 -12.16
CA SER A 8 38.30 35.85 -11.57
C SER A 8 38.29 36.45 -10.14
N ASP A 9 37.21 37.09 -9.69
CA ASP A 9 37.08 37.56 -8.29
C ASP A 9 36.69 36.42 -7.31
N LEU A 10 36.26 35.26 -7.84
CA LEU A 10 36.12 34.01 -7.10
C LEU A 10 37.42 33.20 -7.24
N GLY A 11 38.44 33.57 -6.48
CA GLY A 11 39.80 32.99 -6.53
C GLY A 11 39.92 31.47 -6.29
N LEU A 12 38.81 30.75 -6.07
CA LEU A 12 38.78 29.33 -5.74
C LEU A 12 39.24 28.43 -6.91
N LEU A 13 38.86 28.77 -8.16
CA LEU A 13 39.18 27.94 -9.34
C LEU A 13 40.45 28.40 -10.07
N ARG A 14 40.90 29.64 -9.84
CA ARG A 14 42.11 30.21 -10.44
C ARG A 14 43.32 29.27 -10.37
N PRO A 15 43.73 28.71 -9.22
CA PRO A 15 44.92 27.86 -9.14
C PRO A 15 44.86 26.61 -10.01
N LEU A 16 43.64 26.09 -10.26
CA LEU A 16 43.41 24.90 -11.07
C LEU A 16 43.63 25.17 -12.56
N ILE A 17 43.31 26.38 -13.02
CA ILE A 17 43.32 26.74 -14.44
C ILE A 17 44.52 27.60 -14.84
N LEU A 18 45.51 27.83 -13.97
CA LEU A 18 46.65 28.75 -14.23
C LEU A 18 47.54 28.33 -15.41
N THR A 19 47.84 27.04 -15.54
CA THR A 19 48.68 26.51 -16.62
C THR A 19 47.98 25.35 -17.32
N ARG A 20 48.32 25.08 -18.59
CA ARG A 20 47.75 23.95 -19.34
C ARG A 20 47.92 22.61 -18.63
N GLY A 21 49.11 22.39 -18.04
CA GLY A 21 49.38 21.18 -17.26
C GLY A 21 48.49 21.09 -16.01
N ARG A 22 48.34 22.18 -15.24
CA ARG A 22 47.46 22.21 -14.07
C ARG A 22 45.99 22.02 -14.45
N LEU A 23 45.54 22.63 -15.54
CA LEU A 23 44.18 22.49 -16.05
C LEU A 23 43.91 21.03 -16.44
N SER A 24 44.83 20.39 -17.18
CA SER A 24 44.67 18.99 -17.59
C SER A 24 44.63 18.05 -16.38
N THR A 25 45.57 18.19 -15.44
CA THR A 25 45.63 17.34 -14.24
C THR A 25 44.43 17.56 -13.32
N SER A 26 44.04 18.81 -13.06
CA SER A 26 42.87 19.11 -12.23
C SER A 26 41.57 18.63 -12.88
N THR A 27 41.42 18.78 -14.21
CA THR A 27 40.27 18.25 -14.94
C THR A 27 40.14 16.75 -14.76
N LEU A 28 41.24 16.00 -14.93
CA LEU A 28 41.23 14.54 -14.77
C LEU A 28 40.91 14.10 -13.34
N ILE A 29 41.54 14.73 -12.34
CA ILE A 29 41.29 14.44 -10.92
C ILE A 29 39.84 14.74 -10.54
N VAL A 30 39.35 15.94 -10.85
CA VAL A 30 38.00 16.38 -10.45
C VAL A 30 36.92 15.57 -11.19
N THR A 31 37.16 15.21 -12.46
CA THR A 31 36.26 14.29 -13.19
C THR A 31 36.23 12.91 -12.53
N GLY A 32 37.39 12.36 -12.18
CA GLY A 32 37.48 11.08 -11.47
C GLY A 32 36.76 11.10 -10.12
N ILE A 33 36.89 12.19 -9.36
CA ILE A 33 36.16 12.38 -8.09
C ILE A 33 34.65 12.51 -8.34
N ALA A 34 34.23 13.28 -9.34
CA ALA A 34 32.81 13.48 -9.62
C ALA A 34 32.12 12.18 -10.04
N VAL A 35 32.70 11.44 -10.99
CA VAL A 35 32.14 10.18 -11.48
C VAL A 35 32.30 9.07 -10.44
N GLY A 36 33.50 8.86 -9.91
CA GLY A 36 33.76 7.81 -8.92
C GLY A 36 33.01 8.03 -7.60
N GLY A 37 32.99 9.27 -7.12
CA GLY A 37 32.21 9.67 -5.95
C GLY A 37 30.71 9.55 -6.17
N GLY A 38 30.22 9.94 -7.36
CA GLY A 38 28.81 9.76 -7.73
C GLY A 38 28.39 8.29 -7.79
N LEU A 39 29.21 7.41 -8.36
CA LEU A 39 28.96 5.97 -8.37
C LEU A 39 28.98 5.37 -6.96
N ALA A 40 29.96 5.76 -6.13
CA ALA A 40 30.02 5.31 -4.74
C ALA A 40 28.82 5.80 -3.92
N ALA A 41 28.39 7.05 -4.12
CA ALA A 41 27.20 7.59 -3.49
C ALA A 41 25.94 6.84 -3.94
N ALA A 42 25.80 6.54 -5.23
CA ALA A 42 24.66 5.79 -5.76
C ALA A 42 24.54 4.40 -5.11
N VAL A 43 25.64 3.64 -5.05
CA VAL A 43 25.68 2.32 -4.39
C VAL A 43 25.34 2.44 -2.90
N TYR A 44 25.92 3.41 -2.20
CA TYR A 44 25.63 3.62 -0.78
C TYR A 44 24.15 3.97 -0.54
N ILE A 45 23.60 4.89 -1.32
CA ILE A 45 22.21 5.36 -1.19
C ILE A 45 21.24 4.21 -1.43
N LEU A 46 21.42 3.47 -2.52
CA LEU A 46 20.50 2.41 -2.92
C LEU A 46 20.60 1.19 -2.01
N ASP A 47 21.79 0.87 -1.49
CA ASP A 47 22.01 -0.41 -0.80
C ASP A 47 22.12 -0.33 0.71
N HIS A 48 22.54 0.80 1.27
CA HIS A 48 22.92 0.90 2.68
C HIS A 48 22.26 2.06 3.42
N SER A 49 21.89 3.13 2.72
CA SER A 49 21.39 4.32 3.39
C SER A 49 20.05 4.06 4.10
N THR A 50 19.95 4.65 5.29
CA THR A 50 18.79 4.64 6.19
C THR A 50 18.26 6.05 6.43
N ASN A 51 18.77 7.06 5.72
CA ASN A 51 18.48 8.47 5.99
C ASN A 51 18.30 9.28 4.69
N VAL A 52 17.07 9.73 4.45
CA VAL A 52 16.70 10.52 3.27
C VAL A 52 17.44 11.87 3.21
N VAL A 53 17.64 12.54 4.34
CA VAL A 53 18.33 13.84 4.41
C VAL A 53 19.80 13.69 4.02
N LEU A 54 20.45 12.62 4.49
CA LEU A 54 21.82 12.28 4.09
C LEU A 54 21.89 12.05 2.57
N ASN A 55 20.93 11.33 1.99
CA ASN A 55 20.88 11.09 0.55
C ASN A 55 20.76 12.38 -0.24
N LEU A 56 19.86 13.29 0.16
CA LEU A 56 19.73 14.60 -0.47
C LEU A 56 21.05 15.40 -0.40
N GLY A 57 21.75 15.33 0.72
CA GLY A 57 23.09 15.91 0.87
C GLY A 57 24.12 15.30 -0.08
N LEU A 58 24.20 13.97 -0.16
CA LEU A 58 25.13 13.26 -1.04
C LEU A 58 24.84 13.51 -2.53
N ILE A 59 23.56 13.52 -2.93
CA ILE A 59 23.13 13.86 -4.29
C ILE A 59 23.54 15.31 -4.60
N THR A 60 23.29 16.24 -3.69
CA THR A 60 23.64 17.66 -3.87
C THR A 60 25.15 17.84 -4.03
N ILE A 61 25.96 17.20 -3.19
CA ILE A 61 27.44 17.23 -3.29
C ILE A 61 27.89 16.66 -4.64
N THR A 62 27.31 15.52 -5.05
CA THR A 62 27.61 14.89 -6.35
C THR A 62 27.31 15.85 -7.51
N MET A 63 26.15 16.52 -7.49
CA MET A 63 25.79 17.50 -8.53
C MET A 63 26.75 18.69 -8.56
N MET A 64 27.17 19.20 -7.40
CA MET A 64 28.18 20.25 -7.33
C MET A 64 29.53 19.80 -7.94
N CYS A 65 29.98 18.58 -7.61
CA CYS A 65 31.20 18.01 -8.19
C CYS A 65 31.11 17.85 -9.71
N VAL A 66 29.96 17.39 -10.23
CA VAL A 66 29.70 17.27 -11.67
C VAL A 66 29.74 18.63 -12.36
N ILE A 67 29.15 19.67 -11.77
CA ILE A 67 29.19 21.04 -12.33
C ILE A 67 30.63 21.54 -12.42
N VAL A 68 31.42 21.37 -11.35
CA VAL A 68 32.84 21.81 -11.34
C VAL A 68 33.67 21.01 -12.34
N ALA A 69 33.50 19.69 -12.42
CA ALA A 69 34.17 18.84 -13.39
C ALA A 69 33.85 19.27 -14.83
N SER A 70 32.57 19.48 -15.12
CA SER A 70 32.07 19.89 -16.45
C SER A 70 32.60 21.27 -16.84
N TYR A 71 32.71 22.19 -15.87
CA TYR A 71 33.33 23.49 -16.09
C TYR A 71 34.81 23.37 -16.46
N LEU A 72 35.60 22.58 -15.73
CA LEU A 72 37.01 22.36 -16.05
C LEU A 72 37.20 21.68 -17.40
N GLN A 73 36.35 20.70 -17.74
CA GLN A 73 36.32 20.06 -19.06
C GLN A 73 36.02 21.07 -20.17
N ALA A 74 35.04 21.96 -19.98
CA ALA A 74 34.72 23.00 -20.95
C ALA A 74 35.86 24.01 -21.13
N VAL A 75 36.55 24.38 -20.05
CA VAL A 75 37.74 25.24 -20.12
C VAL A 75 38.88 24.52 -20.86
N LEU A 76 39.08 23.22 -20.60
CA LEU A 76 40.10 22.42 -21.27
C LEU A 76 39.82 22.27 -22.77
N VAL A 77 38.58 21.98 -23.17
CA VAL A 77 38.20 21.94 -24.59
C VAL A 77 38.38 23.32 -25.22
N GLY A 78 37.92 24.38 -24.56
CA GLY A 78 38.08 25.76 -25.03
C GLY A 78 39.55 26.16 -25.25
N GLU A 79 40.46 25.73 -24.37
CA GLU A 79 41.92 25.93 -24.54
C GLU A 79 42.47 25.29 -25.82
N PHE A 80 41.88 24.19 -26.29
CA PHE A 80 42.28 23.51 -27.52
C PHE A 80 41.54 23.99 -28.77
N THR A 81 40.32 24.51 -28.62
CA THR A 81 39.46 24.85 -29.77
C THR A 81 39.36 26.34 -30.06
N PHE A 82 39.47 27.20 -29.04
CA PHE A 82 39.34 28.64 -29.20
C PHE A 82 40.69 29.27 -29.52
N THR A 83 40.71 30.16 -30.52
CA THR A 83 41.94 30.75 -31.03
C THR A 83 42.46 31.89 -30.15
N GLY A 84 43.78 32.02 -30.01
CA GLY A 84 44.44 33.06 -29.21
C GLY A 84 44.52 32.69 -27.72
N ASP A 85 44.97 33.62 -26.88
CA ASP A 85 45.12 33.41 -25.43
C ASP A 85 43.78 33.54 -24.68
N TRP A 86 42.74 32.85 -25.17
CA TRP A 86 41.35 32.98 -24.71
C TRP A 86 41.23 32.76 -23.20
N ARG A 87 41.79 31.68 -22.65
CA ARG A 87 41.75 31.38 -21.20
C ARG A 87 42.38 32.49 -20.37
N MET A 88 43.53 33.00 -20.81
CA MET A 88 44.24 34.07 -20.09
C MET A 88 43.42 35.36 -20.11
N GLN A 89 42.96 35.79 -21.29
CA GLN A 89 42.26 37.07 -21.44
C GLN A 89 40.83 37.06 -20.89
N VAL A 90 40.08 35.95 -21.05
CA VAL A 90 38.64 35.89 -20.73
C VAL A 90 38.37 35.34 -19.34
N LEU A 91 39.11 34.33 -18.88
CA LEU A 91 38.87 33.69 -17.58
C LEU A 91 39.78 34.22 -16.48
N LEU A 92 41.06 34.48 -16.79
CA LEU A 92 42.05 34.99 -15.83
C LEU A 92 42.17 36.51 -15.83
N GLY A 93 41.65 37.19 -16.85
CA GLY A 93 41.76 38.64 -17.02
C GLY A 93 43.20 39.13 -17.28
N GLU A 94 44.10 38.22 -17.68
CA GLU A 94 45.50 38.48 -17.95
C GLU A 94 45.72 38.65 -19.46
N SER A 95 46.31 39.79 -19.85
CA SER A 95 46.57 40.16 -21.25
C SER A 95 47.92 40.88 -21.30
N GLU A 96 48.85 40.43 -22.14
CA GLU A 96 50.08 41.18 -22.39
C GLU A 96 49.77 42.49 -23.13
N ALA A 97 50.56 43.54 -22.87
CA ALA A 97 50.38 44.85 -23.49
C ALA A 97 50.56 44.75 -25.01
N GLY A 98 49.48 45.03 -25.77
CA GLY A 98 49.47 44.96 -27.24
C GLY A 98 48.90 43.66 -27.82
N SER A 99 48.42 42.73 -26.99
CA SER A 99 47.78 41.50 -27.44
C SER A 99 46.48 41.78 -28.22
N PRO A 100 46.22 41.09 -29.35
CA PRO A 100 44.95 41.20 -30.05
C PRO A 100 43.80 40.70 -29.17
N SER A 101 42.63 41.35 -29.27
CA SER A 101 41.43 40.93 -28.55
C SER A 101 40.90 39.60 -29.09
N VAL A 102 40.57 38.69 -28.18
CA VAL A 102 40.06 37.36 -28.54
C VAL A 102 38.58 37.43 -28.91
N LYS A 103 38.15 36.56 -29.85
CA LYS A 103 36.75 36.41 -30.27
C LYS A 103 35.88 35.97 -29.08
N ASN A 104 34.64 36.46 -29.03
CA ASN A 104 33.67 36.02 -28.04
C ASN A 104 33.17 34.60 -28.37
N HIS A 105 33.51 33.65 -27.51
CA HIS A 105 33.10 32.24 -27.61
C HIS A 105 32.10 31.82 -26.51
N GLY A 106 31.37 32.78 -25.92
CA GLY A 106 30.48 32.49 -24.78
C GLY A 106 29.39 31.47 -25.09
N ALA A 107 28.82 31.49 -26.30
CA ALA A 107 27.79 30.54 -26.71
C ALA A 107 28.37 29.14 -26.91
N GLU A 108 29.50 29.03 -27.60
CA GLU A 108 30.22 27.77 -27.82
C GLU A 108 30.66 27.15 -26.49
N PHE A 109 31.20 27.96 -25.57
CA PHE A 109 31.58 27.50 -24.23
C PHE A 109 30.39 26.96 -23.45
N THR A 110 29.24 27.64 -23.51
CA THR A 110 28.01 27.20 -22.83
C THR A 110 27.52 25.86 -23.41
N ILE A 111 27.58 25.66 -24.72
CA ILE A 111 27.23 24.39 -25.37
C ILE A 111 28.17 23.27 -24.88
N ILE A 112 29.49 23.51 -24.89
CA ILE A 112 30.48 22.52 -24.43
C ILE A 112 30.24 22.17 -22.95
N LEU A 113 29.95 23.15 -22.10
CA LEU A 113 29.63 22.94 -20.69
C LEU A 113 28.39 22.05 -20.50
N ILE A 114 27.31 22.31 -21.23
CA ILE A 114 26.09 21.51 -21.17
C ILE A 114 26.37 20.07 -21.62
N LEU A 115 27.09 19.89 -22.73
CA LEU A 115 27.47 18.57 -23.23
C LEU A 115 28.35 17.80 -22.24
N ALA A 116 29.32 18.48 -21.62
CA ALA A 116 30.15 17.91 -20.58
C ALA A 116 29.34 17.47 -19.36
N MET A 117 28.36 18.28 -18.93
CA MET A 117 27.46 17.95 -17.83
C MET A 117 26.59 16.73 -18.15
N ILE A 118 25.99 16.68 -19.34
CA ILE A 118 25.23 15.52 -19.82
C ILE A 118 26.12 14.27 -19.87
N ALA A 119 27.36 14.39 -20.35
CA ALA A 119 28.29 13.26 -20.43
C ALA A 119 28.66 12.73 -19.04
N ASN A 120 29.00 13.60 -18.08
CA ASN A 120 29.31 13.18 -16.71
C ASN A 120 28.11 12.54 -16.01
N LEU A 121 26.91 13.12 -16.16
CA LEU A 121 25.67 12.54 -15.61
C LEU A 121 25.36 11.20 -16.26
N GLY A 122 25.52 11.08 -17.58
CA GLY A 122 25.33 9.83 -18.31
C GLY A 122 26.30 8.73 -17.88
N LEU A 123 27.55 9.07 -17.57
CA LEU A 123 28.53 8.11 -17.03
C LEU A 123 28.11 7.58 -15.65
N ILE A 124 27.63 8.46 -14.76
CA ILE A 124 27.13 8.06 -13.44
C ILE A 124 25.88 7.20 -13.60
N GLU A 125 24.93 7.62 -14.45
CA GLU A 125 23.67 6.91 -14.66
C GLU A 125 23.89 5.50 -15.24
N LEU A 126 24.71 5.38 -16.28
CA LEU A 126 25.05 4.08 -16.88
C LEU A 126 25.84 3.20 -15.90
N GLY A 127 26.81 3.78 -15.19
CA GLY A 127 27.67 3.03 -14.26
C GLY A 127 26.95 2.59 -12.97
N SER A 128 25.87 3.27 -12.58
CA SER A 128 25.04 2.93 -11.43
C SER A 128 23.85 2.04 -11.77
N GLY A 129 23.64 1.74 -13.06
CA GLY A 129 22.50 0.96 -13.52
C GLY A 129 21.17 1.71 -13.38
N GLY A 130 21.17 3.02 -13.67
CA GLY A 130 19.94 3.83 -13.66
C GLY A 130 19.61 4.45 -12.30
N PHE A 131 20.59 5.03 -11.59
CA PHE A 131 20.39 5.57 -10.24
C PHE A 131 19.21 6.53 -10.14
N PHE A 132 19.09 7.50 -11.05
CA PHE A 132 18.06 8.53 -10.90
C PHE A 132 16.67 7.91 -11.03
N ASP A 133 16.44 7.05 -12.02
CA ASP A 133 15.16 6.36 -12.18
C ASP A 133 14.84 5.49 -10.96
N ARG A 134 15.81 4.65 -10.55
CA ARG A 134 15.65 3.76 -9.40
C ARG A 134 15.39 4.51 -8.10
N TYR A 135 16.11 5.60 -7.85
CA TYR A 135 15.93 6.37 -6.61
C TYR A 135 14.55 7.03 -6.53
N HIS A 136 14.04 7.59 -7.63
CA HIS A 136 12.72 8.23 -7.65
C HIS A 136 11.58 7.20 -7.58
N ASN A 137 11.76 6.03 -8.20
CA ASN A 137 10.70 5.03 -8.28
C ASN A 137 10.65 4.11 -7.05
N GLU A 138 11.79 3.66 -6.53
CA GLU A 138 11.86 2.68 -5.44
C GLU A 138 12.82 3.07 -4.30
N GLY A 139 13.98 3.62 -4.63
CA GLY A 139 15.06 3.85 -3.65
C GLY A 139 14.68 4.82 -2.52
N PHE A 140 13.84 5.82 -2.80
CA PHE A 140 13.30 6.70 -1.76
C PHE A 140 12.50 5.93 -0.70
N PHE A 141 11.64 5.00 -1.12
CA PHE A 141 10.84 4.17 -0.21
C PHE A 141 11.71 3.18 0.54
N GLU A 142 12.63 2.51 -0.16
CA GLU A 142 13.53 1.54 0.47
C GLU A 142 14.37 2.16 1.58
N VAL A 143 14.87 3.38 1.40
CA VAL A 143 15.66 4.09 2.41
C VAL A 143 14.83 4.36 3.66
N ARG A 144 13.55 4.72 3.49
CA ARG A 144 12.63 4.97 4.61
C ARG A 144 12.30 3.68 5.37
N LEU A 145 12.10 2.57 4.65
CA LEU A 145 11.93 1.24 5.25
C LEU A 145 13.19 0.81 6.03
N ARG A 146 14.38 1.16 5.55
CA ARG A 146 15.64 0.92 6.29
C ARG A 146 15.91 1.91 7.43
N SER A 147 15.03 2.88 7.69
CA SER A 147 15.26 3.92 8.70
C SER A 147 15.45 3.32 10.11
N GLN A 148 16.34 3.91 10.89
CA GLN A 148 16.46 3.57 12.33
C GLN A 148 15.25 4.06 13.14
N ASP A 149 14.56 5.10 12.66
CA ASP A 149 13.34 5.61 13.27
C ASP A 149 12.14 4.73 12.88
N ALA A 150 11.55 4.06 13.87
CA ALA A 150 10.40 3.19 13.70
C ALA A 150 9.18 3.93 13.12
N GLU A 151 8.97 5.19 13.48
CA GLU A 151 7.85 5.97 12.94
C GLU A 151 8.04 6.25 11.45
N GLU A 152 9.28 6.39 10.98
CA GLU A 152 9.58 6.54 9.56
C GLU A 152 9.35 5.24 8.78
N ARG A 153 9.74 4.09 9.36
CA ARG A 153 9.45 2.77 8.78
C ARG A 153 7.95 2.50 8.69
N PHE A 154 7.23 2.77 9.77
CA PHE A 154 5.77 2.68 9.83
C PHE A 154 5.12 3.52 8.72
N ARG A 155 5.49 4.81 8.59
CA ARG A 155 4.96 5.68 7.54
C ARG A 155 5.28 5.17 6.14
N ALA A 156 6.48 4.65 5.93
CA ALA A 156 6.86 4.08 4.64
C ALA A 156 5.98 2.88 4.27
N LEU A 157 5.69 1.98 5.22
CA LEU A 157 4.74 0.88 5.02
C LEU A 157 3.32 1.39 4.79
N GLU A 158 2.88 2.43 5.51
CA GLU A 158 1.58 3.03 5.30
C GLU A 158 1.43 3.68 3.93
N ASP A 159 2.48 4.27 3.38
CA ASP A 159 2.44 4.91 2.06
C ASP A 159 2.31 3.88 0.93
N LEU A 160 2.75 2.63 1.15
CA LEU A 160 2.58 1.53 0.19
C LEU A 160 1.12 1.08 0.01
N ARG A 161 0.20 1.52 0.89
CA ARG A 161 -1.24 1.26 0.73
C ARG A 161 -1.92 2.23 -0.23
N ASP A 162 -1.28 3.35 -0.55
CA ASP A 162 -1.89 4.38 -1.40
C ASP A 162 -2.15 3.78 -2.79
N PRO A 163 -3.39 3.84 -3.32
CA PRO A 163 -3.68 3.39 -4.68
C PRO A 163 -2.80 4.03 -5.76
N MET A 164 -2.20 5.20 -5.49
CA MET A 164 -1.24 5.84 -6.38
C MET A 164 0.12 5.11 -6.43
N ASN A 165 0.41 4.26 -5.45
CA ASN A 165 1.64 3.48 -5.30
C ASN A 165 1.42 1.97 -5.56
N TYR A 166 0.30 1.59 -6.18
CA TYR A 166 -0.18 0.20 -6.22
C TYR A 166 0.70 -0.79 -7.00
N GLU A 167 1.71 -0.34 -7.74
CA GLU A 167 2.66 -1.24 -8.42
C GLU A 167 4.02 -1.28 -7.70
N LEU A 168 4.26 -0.42 -6.70
CA LEU A 168 5.56 -0.31 -6.05
C LEU A 168 5.89 -1.54 -5.20
N TRP A 169 4.90 -2.11 -4.53
CA TRP A 169 5.07 -3.31 -3.70
C TRP A 169 5.40 -4.56 -4.52
N GLU A 170 5.10 -4.58 -5.82
CA GLU A 170 5.44 -5.70 -6.71
C GLU A 170 6.95 -5.76 -6.99
N ARG A 171 7.67 -4.67 -6.73
CA ARG A 171 9.13 -4.64 -6.85
C ARG A 171 9.74 -5.63 -5.86
N PRO A 172 10.62 -6.55 -6.32
CA PRO A 172 11.17 -7.61 -5.46
C PRO A 172 11.79 -7.08 -4.17
N ARG A 173 12.53 -5.97 -4.26
CA ARG A 173 13.23 -5.39 -3.10
C ARG A 173 12.29 -4.73 -2.10
N VAL A 174 11.22 -4.08 -2.57
CA VAL A 174 10.19 -3.53 -1.69
C VAL A 174 9.44 -4.67 -1.00
N LYS A 175 9.07 -5.72 -1.75
CA LYS A 175 8.46 -6.92 -1.19
C LYS A 175 9.33 -7.57 -0.11
N GLU A 176 10.64 -7.75 -0.37
CA GLU A 176 11.59 -8.27 0.60
C GLU A 176 11.66 -7.42 1.87
N LEU A 177 11.64 -6.08 1.74
CA LEU A 177 11.61 -5.17 2.89
C LEU A 177 10.30 -5.28 3.68
N ILE A 178 9.15 -5.37 3.01
CA ILE A 178 7.86 -5.60 3.70
C ILE A 178 7.92 -6.89 4.53
N LEU A 179 8.42 -7.98 3.93
CA LEU A 179 8.56 -9.27 4.62
C LEU A 179 9.56 -9.21 5.78
N HIS A 180 10.65 -8.44 5.62
CA HIS A 180 11.62 -8.21 6.69
C HIS A 180 10.98 -7.51 7.90
N HIS A 181 10.11 -6.53 7.67
CA HIS A 181 9.43 -5.82 8.75
C HIS A 181 8.35 -6.63 9.48
N LEU A 182 8.07 -7.88 9.09
CA LEU A 182 7.24 -8.76 9.92
C LEU A 182 7.86 -9.04 11.30
N GLU A 183 9.19 -8.97 11.39
CA GLU A 183 9.97 -9.15 12.63
C GLU A 183 10.51 -7.82 13.18
N ASP A 184 9.87 -6.68 12.82
CA ASP A 184 10.31 -5.36 13.30
C ASP A 184 10.25 -5.25 14.82
N GLU A 185 11.28 -4.64 15.42
CA GLU A 185 11.35 -4.43 16.88
C GLU A 185 10.20 -3.55 17.40
N ASP A 186 9.72 -2.62 16.57
CA ASP A 186 8.55 -1.81 16.88
C ASP A 186 7.27 -2.55 16.51
N THR A 187 6.45 -2.84 17.51
CA THR A 187 5.22 -3.63 17.35
C THR A 187 4.23 -2.98 16.36
N LYS A 188 4.14 -1.64 16.34
CA LYS A 188 3.25 -0.92 15.41
C LYS A 188 3.70 -1.11 13.96
N THR A 189 5.00 -1.06 13.72
CA THR A 189 5.62 -1.31 12.41
C THR A 189 5.42 -2.77 11.98
N ALA A 190 5.68 -3.73 12.87
CA ALA A 190 5.50 -5.15 12.59
C ALA A 190 4.04 -5.50 12.23
N GLU A 191 3.08 -5.01 13.01
CA GLU A 191 1.66 -5.21 12.72
C GLU A 191 1.23 -4.57 11.39
N THR A 192 1.81 -3.42 11.04
CA THR A 192 1.52 -2.76 9.75
C THR A 192 2.07 -3.58 8.59
N ALA A 193 3.26 -4.16 8.72
CA ALA A 193 3.83 -5.06 7.73
C ALA A 193 2.97 -6.33 7.55
N VAL A 194 2.52 -6.93 8.66
CA VAL A 194 1.63 -8.11 8.65
C VAL A 194 0.34 -7.81 7.90
N TRP A 195 -0.33 -6.71 8.27
CA TRP A 195 -1.55 -6.27 7.59
C TRP A 195 -1.32 -6.05 6.10
N LEU A 196 -0.21 -5.39 5.73
CA LEU A 196 0.12 -5.05 4.35
C LEU A 196 0.34 -6.31 3.50
N VAL A 197 0.98 -7.36 4.06
CA VAL A 197 1.12 -8.67 3.41
C VAL A 197 -0.25 -9.23 3.02
N GLY A 198 -1.22 -9.25 3.93
CA GLY A 198 -2.57 -9.71 3.64
C GLY A 198 -3.31 -8.81 2.65
N HIS A 199 -3.20 -7.49 2.83
CA HIS A 199 -3.88 -6.49 2.00
C HIS A 199 -3.42 -6.49 0.54
N LEU A 200 -2.11 -6.66 0.30
CA LEU A 200 -1.51 -6.66 -1.03
C LEU A 200 -1.45 -8.06 -1.66
N GLY A 201 -1.82 -9.12 -0.93
CA GLY A 201 -1.77 -10.48 -1.48
C GLY A 201 -0.36 -11.04 -1.63
N ILE A 202 0.59 -10.67 -0.74
CA ILE A 202 1.97 -11.14 -0.79
C ILE A 202 2.03 -12.60 -0.28
N LEU A 203 1.88 -13.55 -1.20
CA LEU A 203 1.77 -14.97 -0.89
C LEU A 203 3.02 -15.53 -0.17
N GLU A 204 4.19 -14.96 -0.44
CA GLU A 204 5.45 -15.32 0.22
C GLU A 204 5.43 -15.07 1.73
N GLY A 205 4.49 -14.25 2.22
CA GLY A 205 4.30 -13.98 3.63
C GLY A 205 3.65 -15.11 4.44
N ARG A 206 3.08 -16.16 3.82
CA ARG A 206 2.39 -17.23 4.57
C ARG A 206 3.26 -17.88 5.63
N GLU A 207 4.46 -18.33 5.25
CA GLU A 207 5.39 -19.01 6.16
C GLU A 207 5.82 -18.13 7.34
N PRO A 208 6.26 -16.87 7.14
CA PRO A 208 6.47 -15.94 8.23
C PRO A 208 5.26 -15.76 9.16
N LEU A 209 4.05 -15.64 8.59
CA LEU A 209 2.82 -15.48 9.38
C LEU A 209 2.50 -16.73 10.21
N TYR A 210 2.74 -17.94 9.70
CA TYR A 210 2.59 -19.17 10.48
C TYR A 210 3.49 -19.19 11.71
N LYS A 211 4.78 -18.87 11.52
CA LYS A 211 5.75 -18.81 12.63
C LYS A 211 5.34 -17.76 13.66
N MET A 212 4.85 -16.62 13.19
CA MET A 212 4.37 -15.54 14.06
C MET A 212 3.23 -16.01 14.98
N ILE A 213 2.25 -16.71 14.41
CA ILE A 213 1.10 -17.26 15.15
C ILE A 213 1.54 -18.35 16.14
N GLN A 214 2.42 -19.27 15.71
CA GLN A 214 2.92 -20.36 16.57
C GLN A 214 3.72 -19.83 17.77
N ASN A 215 4.46 -18.74 17.58
CA ASN A 215 5.27 -18.12 18.64
C ASN A 215 4.47 -17.11 19.49
N LEU A 216 3.16 -16.96 19.27
CA LEU A 216 2.29 -16.03 20.00
C LEU A 216 2.82 -14.58 19.97
N HIS A 217 3.37 -14.16 18.83
CA HIS A 217 3.86 -12.81 18.63
C HIS A 217 2.73 -11.78 18.86
N PRO A 218 3.00 -10.55 19.33
CA PRO A 218 1.96 -9.53 19.55
C PRO A 218 1.07 -9.27 18.32
N ALA A 219 1.62 -9.40 17.11
CA ALA A 219 0.89 -9.26 15.85
C ALA A 219 0.09 -10.50 15.39
N SER A 220 0.00 -11.57 16.20
CA SER A 220 -0.64 -12.84 15.81
C SER A 220 -2.11 -12.70 15.42
N ALA A 221 -2.86 -11.80 16.08
CA ALA A 221 -4.25 -11.53 15.71
C ALA A 221 -4.35 -10.97 14.29
N GLU A 222 -3.43 -10.07 13.91
CA GLU A 222 -3.37 -9.49 12.56
C GLU A 222 -2.86 -10.52 11.54
N ALA A 223 -1.97 -11.42 11.94
CA ALA A 223 -1.47 -12.51 11.10
C ALA A 223 -2.62 -13.46 10.70
N LEU A 224 -3.52 -13.80 11.63
CA LEU A 224 -4.69 -14.64 11.35
C LEU A 224 -5.63 -13.99 10.32
N HIS A 225 -5.89 -12.68 10.43
CA HIS A 225 -6.67 -11.94 9.43
C HIS A 225 -5.97 -11.95 8.06
N SER A 226 -4.67 -11.67 8.07
CA SER A 226 -3.85 -11.57 6.85
C SER A 226 -3.80 -12.89 6.10
N LEU A 227 -3.65 -14.02 6.79
CA LEU A 227 -3.77 -15.35 6.19
C LEU A 227 -5.12 -15.55 5.49
N GLY A 228 -6.21 -15.07 6.09
CA GLY A 228 -7.53 -15.09 5.46
C GLY A 228 -7.59 -14.29 4.16
N LYS A 229 -6.98 -13.09 4.13
CA LYS A 229 -6.91 -12.23 2.94
C LYS A 229 -6.04 -12.79 1.81
N LEU A 230 -5.00 -13.57 2.14
CA LEU A 230 -4.17 -14.26 1.15
C LEU A 230 -4.93 -15.36 0.37
N GLY A 231 -6.21 -15.59 0.70
CA GLY A 231 -7.12 -16.47 -0.03
C GLY A 231 -7.00 -17.94 0.37
N ILE A 232 -7.74 -18.79 -0.35
CA ILE A 232 -7.89 -20.21 -0.03
C ILE A 232 -6.53 -20.93 -0.15
N HIS A 233 -6.07 -21.50 0.96
CA HIS A 233 -4.90 -22.35 1.07
C HIS A 233 -5.11 -23.36 2.20
N ASP A 234 -4.86 -24.64 1.95
CA ASP A 234 -5.25 -25.72 2.87
C ASP A 234 -4.60 -25.59 4.24
N GLU A 235 -3.29 -25.36 4.29
CA GLU A 235 -2.56 -25.22 5.57
C GLU A 235 -3.00 -23.95 6.34
N SER A 236 -3.27 -22.85 5.62
CA SER A 236 -3.73 -21.61 6.25
C SER A 236 -5.12 -21.81 6.85
N ARG A 237 -5.99 -22.52 6.13
CA ARG A 237 -7.33 -22.90 6.58
C ARG A 237 -7.24 -23.75 7.85
N GLU A 238 -6.46 -24.83 7.81
CA GLU A 238 -6.34 -25.78 8.92
C GLU A 238 -5.79 -25.10 10.18
N LEU A 239 -4.79 -24.23 10.04
CA LEU A 239 -4.29 -23.43 11.16
C LEU A 239 -5.37 -22.49 11.73
N LEU A 240 -6.14 -21.82 10.87
CA LEU A 240 -7.23 -20.95 11.32
C LEU A 240 -8.34 -21.74 12.04
N GLU A 241 -8.69 -22.93 11.55
CA GLU A 241 -9.65 -23.83 12.20
C GLU A 241 -9.15 -24.30 13.56
N GLU A 242 -7.88 -24.71 13.64
CA GLU A 242 -7.24 -25.13 14.87
C GLU A 242 -7.27 -24.01 15.91
N VAL A 243 -6.79 -22.81 15.56
CA VAL A 243 -6.77 -21.65 16.45
C VAL A 243 -8.18 -21.25 16.89
N ALA A 244 -9.15 -21.27 15.95
CA ALA A 244 -10.55 -20.99 16.26
C ALA A 244 -11.14 -22.00 17.26
N SER A 245 -10.71 -23.26 17.22
CA SER A 245 -11.21 -24.28 18.15
C SER A 245 -10.54 -24.21 19.54
N GLN A 246 -9.23 -23.94 19.61
CA GLN A 246 -8.44 -24.15 20.83
C GLN A 246 -8.12 -22.88 21.64
N SER A 247 -8.00 -21.71 21.01
CA SER A 247 -7.46 -20.51 21.67
C SER A 247 -8.53 -19.47 21.98
N ASP A 248 -8.81 -19.19 23.25
CA ASP A 248 -9.82 -18.19 23.62
C ASP A 248 -9.46 -16.76 23.14
N ASP A 249 -8.17 -16.38 23.24
CA ASP A 249 -7.69 -15.05 22.87
C ASP A 249 -7.66 -14.83 21.35
N TYR A 250 -7.39 -15.89 20.57
CA TYR A 250 -7.24 -15.82 19.12
C TYR A 250 -8.42 -16.40 18.33
N ARG A 251 -9.46 -16.91 19.01
CA ARG A 251 -10.64 -17.50 18.36
C ARG A 251 -11.39 -16.54 17.45
N ILE A 252 -11.64 -15.32 17.92
CA ILE A 252 -12.33 -14.31 17.12
C ILE A 252 -11.47 -13.88 15.92
N PRO A 253 -10.17 -13.53 16.08
CA PRO A 253 -9.28 -13.28 14.94
C PRO A 253 -9.24 -14.43 13.92
N ALA A 254 -9.18 -15.69 14.38
CA ALA A 254 -9.18 -16.84 13.49
C ALA A 254 -10.51 -17.00 12.74
N LEU A 255 -11.66 -16.82 13.41
CA LEU A 255 -12.97 -16.79 12.77
C LEU A 255 -13.09 -15.67 11.73
N ARG A 256 -12.46 -14.52 11.98
CA ARG A 256 -12.39 -13.43 11.00
C ARG A 256 -11.55 -13.84 9.79
N GLY A 257 -10.39 -14.45 10.01
CA GLY A 257 -9.57 -15.02 8.93
C GLY A 257 -10.34 -16.05 8.09
N LEU A 258 -11.09 -16.96 8.72
CA LEU A 258 -11.96 -17.93 8.02
C LEU A 258 -13.07 -17.25 7.21
N ALA A 259 -13.68 -16.19 7.75
CA ALA A 259 -14.69 -15.43 7.03
C ALA A 259 -14.12 -14.70 5.80
N LEU A 260 -12.91 -14.17 5.90
CA LEU A 260 -12.20 -13.52 4.78
C LEU A 260 -11.79 -14.54 3.70
N MET A 261 -11.33 -15.72 4.13
CA MET A 261 -10.95 -16.80 3.22
C MET A 261 -12.17 -17.41 2.53
N ALA A 262 -13.30 -17.51 3.24
CA ALA A 262 -14.57 -18.07 2.77
C ALA A 262 -14.43 -19.47 2.14
N SER A 263 -13.53 -20.31 2.68
CA SER A 263 -13.31 -21.66 2.16
C SER A 263 -14.50 -22.57 2.47
N PRO A 264 -15.11 -23.23 1.46
CA PRO A 264 -16.20 -24.19 1.68
C PRO A 264 -15.81 -25.36 2.59
N LEU A 265 -14.51 -25.70 2.63
CA LEU A 265 -13.99 -26.81 3.43
C LEU A 265 -14.05 -26.52 4.94
N SER A 266 -14.17 -25.26 5.35
CA SER A 266 -14.30 -24.87 6.76
C SER A 266 -15.71 -24.94 7.32
N TYR A 267 -16.69 -25.31 6.50
CA TYR A 267 -18.09 -25.30 6.89
C TYR A 267 -18.35 -26.07 8.20
N ASP A 268 -17.88 -27.31 8.30
CA ASP A 268 -18.17 -28.17 9.45
C ASP A 268 -17.53 -27.65 10.75
N GLU A 269 -16.29 -27.15 10.69
CA GLU A 269 -15.60 -26.59 11.85
C GLU A 269 -16.25 -25.28 12.32
N VAL A 270 -16.58 -24.38 11.39
CA VAL A 270 -17.28 -23.13 11.73
C VAL A 270 -18.68 -23.43 12.28
N LEU A 271 -19.39 -24.44 11.76
CA LEU A 271 -20.73 -24.81 12.23
C LEU A 271 -20.74 -25.25 13.70
N LYS A 272 -19.67 -25.88 14.20
CA LYS A 272 -19.54 -26.23 15.62
C LYS A 272 -19.53 -24.97 16.50
N LEU A 273 -18.86 -23.91 16.05
CA LEU A 273 -18.69 -22.67 16.80
C LEU A 273 -19.96 -21.80 16.86
N VAL A 274 -20.95 -22.04 16.00
CA VAL A 274 -22.30 -21.43 16.12
C VAL A 274 -23.02 -21.85 17.41
N ARG A 275 -22.63 -22.98 18.01
CA ARG A 275 -23.18 -23.45 19.29
C ARG A 275 -22.30 -23.11 20.50
N HIS A 276 -21.27 -22.28 20.31
CA HIS A 276 -20.34 -21.92 21.37
C HIS A 276 -21.03 -21.16 22.52
N GLN A 277 -20.52 -21.27 23.75
CA GLN A 277 -21.14 -20.64 24.93
C GLN A 277 -21.02 -19.11 24.92
N ASN A 278 -19.89 -18.59 24.41
CA ASN A 278 -19.67 -17.15 24.23
C ASN A 278 -20.44 -16.62 23.01
N GLU A 279 -21.25 -15.57 23.20
CA GLU A 279 -22.05 -14.92 22.16
C GLU A 279 -21.21 -14.30 21.02
N ASP A 280 -20.10 -13.63 21.34
CA ASP A 280 -19.27 -12.99 20.31
C ASP A 280 -18.64 -14.04 19.40
N VAL A 281 -18.28 -15.20 19.92
CA VAL A 281 -17.81 -16.35 19.11
C VAL A 281 -18.90 -16.83 18.18
N ARG A 282 -20.14 -17.01 18.68
CA ARG A 282 -21.28 -17.42 17.82
C ARG A 282 -21.52 -16.42 16.70
N ILE A 283 -21.47 -15.13 17.00
CA ILE A 283 -21.68 -14.05 16.01
C ILE A 283 -20.62 -14.10 14.90
N HIS A 284 -19.33 -14.26 15.25
CA HIS A 284 -18.27 -14.34 14.24
C HIS A 284 -18.31 -15.66 13.45
N ALA A 285 -18.73 -16.77 14.09
CA ALA A 285 -18.99 -18.02 13.38
C ALA A 285 -20.15 -17.88 12.37
N LEU A 286 -21.21 -17.16 12.72
CA LEU A 286 -22.32 -16.86 11.80
C LEU A 286 -21.86 -15.96 10.64
N TRP A 287 -20.94 -15.01 10.89
CA TRP A 287 -20.32 -14.21 9.84
C TRP A 287 -19.48 -15.07 8.88
N ALA A 288 -18.68 -15.99 9.41
CA ALA A 288 -17.90 -16.91 8.59
C ALA A 288 -18.79 -17.86 7.77
N LEU A 289 -19.85 -18.44 8.36
CA LEU A 289 -20.82 -19.25 7.61
C LEU A 289 -21.52 -18.46 6.51
N ARG A 290 -21.88 -17.20 6.80
CA ARG A 290 -22.46 -16.29 5.80
C ARG A 290 -21.51 -16.10 4.62
N ALA A 291 -20.22 -15.90 4.88
CA ALA A 291 -19.21 -15.73 3.85
C ALA A 291 -18.98 -17.01 3.04
N ILE A 292 -18.97 -18.18 3.69
CA ILE A 292 -18.85 -19.50 3.05
C ILE A 292 -20.06 -19.80 2.14
N GLY A 293 -21.27 -19.45 2.58
CA GLY A 293 -22.49 -19.53 1.75
C GLY A 293 -23.11 -20.92 1.61
N ASP A 294 -22.68 -21.92 2.39
CA ASP A 294 -23.27 -23.26 2.36
C ASP A 294 -24.63 -23.31 3.09
N LYS A 295 -25.67 -23.66 2.32
CA LYS A 295 -27.05 -23.71 2.77
C LYS A 295 -27.33 -24.82 3.79
N ALA A 296 -26.42 -25.78 3.98
CA ALA A 296 -26.56 -26.80 5.02
C ALA A 296 -26.70 -26.19 6.42
N GLY A 297 -26.15 -24.99 6.65
CA GLY A 297 -26.22 -24.29 7.93
C GLY A 297 -27.61 -23.73 8.27
N ARG A 298 -28.50 -23.68 7.28
CA ARG A 298 -29.86 -23.12 7.39
C ARG A 298 -30.66 -23.71 8.55
N GLU A 299 -30.68 -25.03 8.70
CA GLU A 299 -31.52 -25.68 9.71
C GLU A 299 -31.06 -25.33 11.13
N LEU A 300 -29.74 -25.25 11.36
CA LEU A 300 -29.20 -24.83 12.64
C LEU A 300 -29.61 -23.39 12.99
N ILE A 301 -29.59 -22.49 12.01
CA ILE A 301 -30.01 -21.10 12.23
C ILE A 301 -31.48 -21.03 12.66
N HIS A 302 -32.37 -21.78 12.02
CA HIS A 302 -33.78 -21.87 12.41
C HIS A 302 -33.97 -22.42 13.83
N VAL A 303 -33.23 -23.48 14.18
CA VAL A 303 -33.26 -24.03 15.53
C VAL A 303 -32.83 -22.98 16.54
N ARG A 304 -31.74 -22.24 16.28
CA ARG A 304 -31.24 -21.22 17.22
C ARG A 304 -32.19 -20.03 17.33
N LEU A 305 -32.83 -19.58 16.25
CA LEU A 305 -33.81 -18.49 16.28
C LEU A 305 -35.01 -18.79 17.21
N LYS A 306 -35.36 -20.07 17.41
CA LYS A 306 -36.45 -20.50 18.31
C LYS A 306 -36.09 -20.51 19.80
N THR A 307 -34.83 -20.29 20.14
CA THR A 307 -34.31 -20.39 21.51
C THR A 307 -34.05 -19.01 22.15
N ASP A 308 -34.90 -18.04 21.79
CA ASP A 308 -34.88 -16.65 22.25
C ASP A 308 -33.46 -16.04 22.35
N PRO A 309 -32.74 -15.92 21.22
CA PRO A 309 -31.41 -15.31 21.22
C PRO A 309 -31.49 -13.82 21.58
N SER A 310 -30.38 -13.30 22.11
CA SER A 310 -30.18 -11.86 22.34
C SER A 310 -30.39 -11.06 21.06
N GLU A 311 -30.57 -9.74 21.17
CA GLU A 311 -30.72 -8.87 19.98
C GLU A 311 -29.55 -9.04 19.00
N ARG A 312 -28.30 -8.96 19.49
CA ARG A 312 -27.10 -9.05 18.65
C ARG A 312 -27.03 -10.38 17.92
N GLU A 313 -27.25 -11.48 18.63
CA GLU A 313 -27.21 -12.81 18.05
C GLU A 313 -28.37 -13.05 17.07
N ARG A 314 -29.59 -12.61 17.39
CA ARG A 314 -30.75 -12.66 16.50
C ARG A 314 -30.46 -11.95 15.19
N CYS A 315 -29.85 -10.77 15.28
CA CYS A 315 -29.48 -9.97 14.12
C CYS A 315 -28.39 -10.63 13.27
N ALA A 316 -27.41 -11.32 13.89
CA ALA A 316 -26.40 -12.11 13.19
C ALA A 316 -27.00 -13.36 12.51
N LEU A 317 -27.88 -14.09 13.20
CA LEU A 317 -28.58 -15.28 12.68
C LEU A 317 -29.41 -14.94 11.45
N LEU A 318 -30.23 -13.90 11.54
CA LEU A 318 -31.01 -13.42 10.40
C LEU A 318 -30.14 -12.86 9.28
N ASP A 319 -28.96 -12.32 9.61
CA ASP A 319 -28.02 -11.86 8.59
C ASP A 319 -27.41 -13.02 7.81
N ALA A 320 -26.98 -14.07 8.49
CA ALA A 320 -26.51 -15.29 7.85
C ALA A 320 -27.62 -15.94 7.02
N LEU A 321 -28.85 -16.00 7.54
CA LEU A 321 -29.98 -16.59 6.82
C LEU A 321 -30.30 -15.89 5.51
N LYS A 322 -30.04 -14.57 5.36
CA LYS A 322 -30.18 -13.87 4.06
C LYS A 322 -29.41 -14.55 2.92
N PHE A 323 -28.29 -15.19 3.22
CA PHE A 323 -27.43 -15.83 2.24
C PHE A 323 -27.66 -17.35 2.17
N LEU A 324 -28.07 -17.97 3.29
CA LEU A 324 -28.26 -19.41 3.37
C LEU A 324 -29.71 -19.88 3.08
N ALA A 325 -30.65 -18.94 2.95
CA ALA A 325 -32.06 -19.26 2.75
C ALA A 325 -32.35 -19.99 1.41
N THR A 326 -33.47 -20.69 1.43
CA THR A 326 -34.04 -21.49 0.34
C THR A 326 -35.51 -21.11 0.13
N LYS A 327 -36.17 -21.70 -0.88
CA LYS A 327 -37.59 -21.42 -1.17
C LYS A 327 -38.52 -21.72 0.01
N ASP A 328 -38.14 -22.66 0.86
CA ASP A 328 -38.92 -23.03 2.05
C ASP A 328 -38.96 -21.91 3.10
N ASP A 329 -38.03 -20.95 3.04
CA ASP A 329 -37.96 -19.82 3.98
C ASP A 329 -38.83 -18.64 3.59
N ILE A 330 -39.36 -18.60 2.36
CA ILE A 330 -40.06 -17.43 1.85
C ILE A 330 -41.31 -17.12 2.68
N ASN A 331 -42.16 -18.12 2.90
CA ASN A 331 -43.40 -17.92 3.67
C ASN A 331 -43.08 -17.59 5.13
N TRP A 332 -42.10 -18.29 5.70
CA TRP A 332 -41.62 -18.00 7.06
C TRP A 332 -41.12 -16.56 7.19
N ALA A 333 -40.29 -16.08 6.26
CA ALA A 333 -39.75 -14.72 6.28
C ALA A 333 -40.85 -13.67 6.13
N ARG A 334 -41.84 -13.90 5.24
CA ARG A 334 -42.98 -13.00 5.06
C ARG A 334 -43.88 -12.92 6.29
N MET A 335 -44.12 -14.04 6.96
CA MET A 335 -44.89 -14.08 8.21
C MET A 335 -44.14 -13.31 9.31
N ASN A 336 -42.86 -13.62 9.53
CA ASN A 336 -42.07 -12.93 10.54
C ASN A 336 -41.89 -11.44 10.23
N PHE A 337 -41.80 -11.05 8.95
CA PHE A 337 -41.82 -9.64 8.55
C PHE A 337 -43.11 -8.96 9.01
N ALA A 338 -44.28 -9.59 8.81
CA ALA A 338 -45.56 -9.02 9.22
C ALA A 338 -45.67 -8.88 10.76
N ASP A 339 -45.17 -9.88 11.49
CA ASP A 339 -45.25 -9.93 12.95
C ASP A 339 -44.20 -9.05 13.66
N THR A 340 -43.10 -8.70 12.97
CA THR A 340 -42.00 -7.91 13.56
C THR A 340 -42.40 -6.43 13.64
N PRO A 341 -42.34 -5.79 14.83
CA PRO A 341 -42.59 -4.37 14.99
C PRO A 341 -41.62 -3.47 14.19
N LYS A 342 -42.12 -2.35 13.67
CA LYS A 342 -41.34 -1.36 12.88
C LYS A 342 -40.21 -0.69 13.65
N ASN A 343 -40.27 -0.67 14.98
CA ASN A 343 -39.25 -0.06 15.84
C ASN A 343 -38.11 -1.01 16.20
N GLN A 344 -38.17 -2.29 15.80
CA GLN A 344 -37.15 -3.27 16.13
C GLN A 344 -35.93 -3.12 15.22
N LYS A 345 -34.86 -2.55 15.78
CA LYS A 345 -33.59 -2.31 15.09
C LYS A 345 -32.59 -3.42 15.40
N CYS A 346 -31.56 -3.51 14.56
CA CYS A 346 -30.33 -4.20 14.90
C CYS A 346 -29.24 -3.15 15.07
N THR A 347 -28.55 -3.17 16.20
CA THR A 347 -27.31 -2.40 16.36
C THR A 347 -26.26 -2.98 15.40
N PRO A 348 -25.76 -2.24 14.40
CA PRO A 348 -24.79 -2.76 13.46
C PRO A 348 -23.53 -3.23 14.18
N LEU A 349 -22.99 -4.37 13.75
CA LEU A 349 -21.68 -4.81 14.17
C LEU A 349 -20.73 -4.64 12.99
N ILE A 350 -19.79 -3.72 13.17
CA ILE A 350 -18.73 -3.43 12.22
C ILE A 350 -17.43 -3.87 12.89
N TRP A 351 -16.70 -4.75 12.21
CA TRP A 351 -15.31 -4.98 12.55
C TRP A 351 -14.47 -3.96 11.80
N GLU A 352 -13.78 -3.13 12.56
CA GLU A 352 -12.81 -2.18 12.03
C GLU A 352 -11.43 -2.81 12.12
N GLU A 353 -10.73 -2.86 10.99
CA GLU A 353 -9.31 -3.17 11.02
C GLU A 353 -8.56 -2.06 11.75
N ARG A 354 -7.44 -2.41 12.39
CA ARG A 354 -6.66 -1.51 13.26
C ARG A 354 -6.27 -0.18 12.58
N ASN A 355 -6.18 -0.15 11.24
CA ASN A 355 -5.81 1.05 10.48
C ASN A 355 -7.01 1.84 9.90
N GLU A 356 -8.16 1.81 10.61
CA GLU A 356 -9.35 2.69 10.55
C GLU A 356 -9.95 3.07 9.17
N LYS A 357 -9.59 2.36 8.09
CA LYS A 357 -10.13 2.63 6.74
C LYS A 357 -10.86 1.44 6.11
N GLN A 358 -10.64 0.23 6.61
CA GLN A 358 -11.37 -0.97 6.16
C GLN A 358 -12.37 -1.40 7.23
N HIS A 359 -13.65 -1.34 6.86
CA HIS A 359 -14.77 -1.73 7.71
C HIS A 359 -15.42 -2.98 7.12
N TYR A 360 -15.45 -4.06 7.89
CA TYR A 360 -16.19 -5.27 7.54
C TYR A 360 -17.51 -5.24 8.27
N VAL A 361 -18.59 -5.20 7.49
CA VAL A 361 -19.94 -5.27 8.03
C VAL A 361 -20.23 -6.72 8.39
N THR A 362 -19.98 -7.09 9.65
CA THR A 362 -20.35 -8.39 10.21
C THR A 362 -21.85 -8.59 10.04
N PHE A 363 -22.64 -7.60 10.45
CA PHE A 363 -24.04 -7.45 10.05
C PHE A 363 -24.55 -6.01 10.23
N SER A 364 -25.51 -5.62 9.39
CA SER A 364 -26.26 -4.36 9.46
C SER A 364 -27.75 -4.62 9.17
N ASP A 365 -28.53 -3.62 8.76
CA ASP A 365 -29.98 -3.70 8.47
C ASP A 365 -30.89 -3.86 9.70
N THR A 366 -32.13 -3.39 9.62
CA THR A 366 -33.16 -3.71 10.63
C THR A 366 -33.61 -5.17 10.50
N VAL A 367 -34.27 -5.68 11.54
CA VAL A 367 -34.81 -7.05 11.54
C VAL A 367 -35.79 -7.26 10.37
N ARG A 368 -36.70 -6.30 10.13
CA ARG A 368 -37.66 -6.34 9.02
C ARG A 368 -36.95 -6.32 7.66
N THR A 369 -35.92 -5.49 7.49
CA THR A 369 -35.13 -5.45 6.25
C THR A 369 -34.47 -6.80 5.96
N LYS A 370 -33.99 -7.51 6.99
CA LYS A 370 -33.39 -8.85 6.81
C LYS A 370 -34.41 -9.84 6.25
N PHE A 371 -35.65 -9.84 6.72
CA PHE A 371 -36.71 -10.67 6.16
C PHE A 371 -37.05 -10.33 4.70
N VAL A 372 -37.11 -9.05 4.35
CA VAL A 372 -37.29 -8.61 2.96
C VAL A 372 -36.15 -9.11 2.08
N LYS A 373 -34.90 -8.99 2.54
CA LYS A 373 -33.72 -9.47 1.82
C LYS A 373 -33.67 -11.00 1.69
N ILE A 374 -34.17 -11.76 2.68
CA ILE A 374 -34.33 -13.22 2.54
C ILE A 374 -35.22 -13.56 1.34
N VAL A 375 -36.40 -12.93 1.23
CA VAL A 375 -37.32 -13.18 0.09
C VAL A 375 -36.66 -12.74 -1.23
N ALA A 376 -35.99 -11.59 -1.23
CA ALA A 376 -35.35 -11.03 -2.42
C ALA A 376 -34.22 -11.93 -2.95
N ASN A 377 -33.36 -12.43 -2.07
CA ASN A 377 -32.22 -13.26 -2.42
C ASN A 377 -32.63 -14.66 -2.90
N VAL A 378 -33.77 -15.17 -2.43
CA VAL A 378 -34.24 -16.52 -2.77
C VAL A 378 -35.05 -16.54 -4.06
N ASP A 379 -36.08 -15.69 -4.19
CA ASP A 379 -36.97 -15.67 -5.36
C ASP A 379 -37.71 -14.33 -5.50
N SER A 380 -36.94 -13.28 -5.81
CA SER A 380 -37.49 -11.94 -6.03
C SER A 380 -38.46 -11.87 -7.20
N LYS A 381 -38.21 -12.64 -8.28
CA LYS A 381 -38.99 -12.62 -9.52
C LYS A 381 -40.42 -13.11 -9.30
N SER A 382 -40.62 -14.23 -8.61
CA SER A 382 -41.97 -14.75 -8.35
C SER A 382 -42.76 -13.92 -7.33
N HIS A 383 -42.10 -12.99 -6.64
CA HIS A 383 -42.67 -12.18 -5.56
C HIS A 383 -42.69 -10.67 -5.86
N GLN A 384 -42.60 -10.28 -7.13
CA GLN A 384 -42.65 -8.88 -7.58
C GLN A 384 -43.84 -8.11 -6.99
N ASP A 385 -45.03 -8.69 -7.01
CA ASP A 385 -46.25 -8.07 -6.46
C ASP A 385 -46.16 -7.79 -4.95
N TRP A 386 -45.40 -8.60 -4.21
CA TRP A 386 -45.17 -8.36 -2.79
C TRP A 386 -44.26 -7.15 -2.58
N PHE A 387 -43.15 -7.04 -3.31
CA PHE A 387 -42.29 -5.86 -3.27
C PHE A 387 -43.03 -4.60 -3.73
N GLN A 388 -43.84 -4.69 -4.79
CA GLN A 388 -44.62 -3.55 -5.28
C GLN A 388 -45.63 -3.05 -4.23
N ARG A 389 -46.25 -3.95 -3.47
CA ARG A 389 -47.11 -3.57 -2.34
C ARG A 389 -46.34 -2.86 -1.23
N LEU A 390 -45.14 -3.34 -0.90
CA LEU A 390 -44.28 -2.66 0.09
C LEU A 390 -43.93 -1.24 -0.34
N VAL A 391 -43.54 -1.05 -1.60
CA VAL A 391 -43.24 0.28 -2.16
C VAL A 391 -44.45 1.22 -2.10
N ASN A 392 -45.65 0.68 -2.39
CA ASN A 392 -46.88 1.48 -2.46
C ASN A 392 -47.52 1.77 -1.09
N ASP A 393 -47.14 1.06 -0.03
CA ASP A 393 -47.68 1.27 1.31
C ASP A 393 -47.08 2.54 1.95
N LYS A 394 -47.89 3.59 2.06
CA LYS A 394 -47.46 4.88 2.64
C LYS A 394 -47.22 4.82 4.15
N GLN A 395 -47.74 3.80 4.83
CA GLN A 395 -47.52 3.61 6.26
C GLN A 395 -46.27 2.80 6.55
N GLU A 396 -45.66 2.17 5.54
CA GLU A 396 -44.45 1.35 5.68
C GLU A 396 -43.20 2.19 5.91
N GLU A 397 -42.19 1.62 6.56
CA GLU A 397 -40.90 2.28 6.82
C GLU A 397 -40.19 2.67 5.52
N GLU A 398 -39.59 3.86 5.49
CA GLU A 398 -38.87 4.36 4.30
C GLU A 398 -37.77 3.40 3.83
N ASN A 399 -36.99 2.83 4.76
CA ASN A 399 -35.95 1.87 4.41
C ASN A 399 -36.50 0.63 3.70
N ILE A 400 -37.69 0.16 4.09
CA ILE A 400 -38.31 -1.05 3.53
C ILE A 400 -38.80 -0.75 2.13
N ARG A 401 -39.43 0.42 1.93
CA ARG A 401 -39.82 0.91 0.61
C ARG A 401 -38.63 1.05 -0.32
N GLN A 402 -37.52 1.62 0.17
CA GLN A 402 -36.30 1.77 -0.60
C GLN A 402 -35.72 0.41 -0.99
N VAL A 403 -35.54 -0.51 -0.05
CA VAL A 403 -35.01 -1.86 -0.34
C VAL A 403 -35.91 -2.61 -1.33
N ALA A 404 -37.23 -2.56 -1.16
CA ALA A 404 -38.17 -3.19 -2.10
C ALA A 404 -38.09 -2.56 -3.50
N ASN A 405 -37.95 -1.23 -3.58
CA ASN A 405 -37.79 -0.52 -4.85
C ASN A 405 -36.49 -0.87 -5.56
N GLU A 406 -35.37 -0.98 -4.84
CA GLU A 406 -34.08 -1.42 -5.40
C GLU A 406 -34.18 -2.84 -5.96
N VAL A 407 -34.86 -3.77 -5.27
CA VAL A 407 -35.13 -5.11 -5.79
C VAL A 407 -35.93 -5.06 -7.10
N LEU A 408 -36.96 -4.21 -7.18
CA LEU A 408 -37.76 -4.04 -8.39
C LEU A 408 -36.99 -3.38 -9.55
N LYS A 409 -36.08 -2.45 -9.27
CA LYS A 409 -35.17 -1.86 -10.27
C LYS A 409 -34.22 -2.91 -10.84
N MET A 410 -33.59 -3.71 -9.96
CA MET A 410 -32.72 -4.82 -10.37
C MET A 410 -33.45 -5.81 -11.29
N LEU A 411 -34.70 -6.15 -10.98
CA LEU A 411 -35.53 -7.02 -11.83
C LEU A 411 -35.89 -6.42 -13.20
N ARG A 412 -35.87 -5.09 -13.32
CA ARG A 412 -36.10 -4.35 -14.58
C ARG A 412 -34.81 -4.07 -15.36
N GLY A 413 -33.63 -4.35 -14.77
CA GLY A 413 -32.33 -3.99 -15.36
C GLY A 413 -32.01 -2.49 -15.28
N GLU A 414 -32.64 -1.78 -14.35
CA GLU A 414 -32.34 -0.37 -14.07
C GLU A 414 -31.23 -0.33 -13.01
N ASN A 415 -30.05 0.23 -13.37
CA ASN A 415 -28.95 0.49 -12.43
C ASN A 415 -29.08 1.88 -11.81
#